data_AF-R9BS55-F1
#
_entry.id   AF-R9BS55-F1
#
_cell.length_a   1.000
_cell.length_b   1.000
_cell.length_c   1.000
_cell.angle_alpha   90.00
_cell.angle_beta   90.00
_cell.angle_gamma   90.00
#
_symmetry.space_group_name_H-M   'P 1'
#
loop_
_entity.id
_entity.type
_entity.pdbx_description
1 polymer ?
#
loop_
_entity_poly.entity_id
_entity_poly.type
_entity_poly.pdbx_seq_one_letter_code
_entity_poly.pdbx_strand_id
1 'polypeptide(L)'
;MKKYYNMTTFLTIGIYSILTTFYFPYLNQEIGLSLVEVGQVVSIGALFTIIAQPLLSNRFSNSKNKNKFILTYLAIVFIAIVGLMFINKDLAIVFAPFYGLLLSPMVGVFEIYIEELSIKMGMNFQI
;
A
#
# COMPACT_ATOMS: atom_id res chain seq x y z
N MET A 1 -12.54 11.26 18.30
CA MET A 1 -11.19 10.76 17.94
C MET A 1 -11.13 9.24 17.78
N LYS A 2 -11.66 8.42 18.70
CA LYS A 2 -11.73 6.95 18.57
C LYS A 2 -12.45 6.43 17.32
N LYS A 3 -13.54 7.08 16.91
CA LYS A 3 -14.26 6.79 15.65
C LYS A 3 -13.40 7.01 14.41
N TYR A 4 -12.58 8.06 14.40
CA TYR A 4 -11.68 8.37 13.27
C TYR A 4 -10.54 7.37 13.18
N TYR A 5 -9.93 7.00 14.31
CA TYR A 5 -8.93 5.94 14.40
C TYR A 5 -9.48 4.60 13.85
N ASN A 6 -10.62 4.12 14.36
CA ASN A 6 -11.21 2.86 13.89
C ASN A 6 -11.56 2.90 12.40
N MET A 7 -12.07 4.02 11.90
CA MET A 7 -12.46 4.17 10.50
C MET A 7 -11.24 4.20 9.57
N THR A 8 -10.17 4.90 9.94
CA THR A 8 -8.92 4.93 9.18
C THR A 8 -8.26 3.55 9.15
N THR A 9 -8.21 2.85 10.28
CA THR A 9 -7.69 1.47 10.35
C THR A 9 -8.51 0.53 9.47
N PHE A 10 -9.84 0.56 9.60
CA PHE A 10 -10.74 -0.29 8.80
C PHE A 10 -10.59 -0.04 7.30
N LEU A 11 -10.59 1.23 6.87
CA LEU A 11 -10.45 1.58 5.45
C LEU A 11 -9.09 1.14 4.91
N THR A 12 -8.01 1.36 5.66
CA THR A 12 -6.67 1.01 5.23
C THR A 12 -6.51 -0.50 5.07
N ILE A 13 -6.87 -1.26 6.10
CA ILE A 13 -6.78 -2.73 6.06
C ILE A 13 -7.69 -3.26 4.96
N GLY A 14 -8.93 -2.75 4.85
CA GLY A 14 -9.87 -3.15 3.80
C GLY A 14 -9.32 -2.90 2.39
N ILE A 15 -8.80 -1.71 2.11
CA ILE A 15 -8.20 -1.37 0.81
C ILE A 15 -6.99 -2.27 0.52
N TYR A 16 -6.12 -2.49 1.51
CA TYR A 16 -4.97 -3.36 1.35
C TYR A 16 -5.37 -4.81 1.06
N SER A 17 -6.35 -5.35 1.78
CA SER A 17 -6.85 -6.70 1.56
C SER A 17 -7.45 -6.86 0.17
N ILE A 18 -8.21 -5.87 -0.32
CA ILE A 18 -8.74 -5.86 -1.68
C ILE A 18 -7.59 -5.89 -2.70
N LEU A 19 -6.62 -4.99 -2.57
CA LEU A 19 -5.50 -4.93 -3.50
C LEU A 19 -4.72 -6.24 -3.55
N THR A 20 -4.30 -6.76 -2.40
CA THR A 20 -3.49 -7.98 -2.35
C THR A 20 -4.25 -9.22 -2.82
N THR A 21 -5.55 -9.30 -2.56
CA THR A 21 -6.40 -10.43 -2.98
C THR A 21 -6.67 -10.41 -4.48
N PHE A 22 -6.99 -9.24 -5.04
CA PHE A 22 -7.47 -9.13 -6.42
C PHE A 22 -6.39 -8.77 -7.43
N TYR A 23 -5.19 -8.33 -7.01
CA TYR A 23 -4.13 -7.93 -7.94
C TYR A 23 -3.67 -9.06 -8.87
N PHE A 24 -3.47 -10.27 -8.34
CA PHE A 24 -3.09 -11.43 -9.16
C PHE A 24 -4.21 -11.84 -10.13
N PRO A 25 -5.47 -12.05 -9.68
CA PRO A 25 -6.59 -12.31 -10.59
C PRO A 25 -6.75 -11.22 -11.66
N TYR A 26 -6.62 -9.95 -11.29
CA TYR A 26 -6.73 -8.81 -12.21
C TYR A 26 -5.67 -8.87 -13.32
N LEU A 27 -4.41 -9.10 -12.97
CA LEU A 27 -3.32 -9.24 -13.95
C LEU A 27 -3.57 -10.40 -14.92
N ASN A 28 -4.09 -11.52 -14.44
CA ASN A 28 -4.32 -12.70 -15.25
C ASN A 28 -5.59 -12.61 -16.12
N GLN A 29 -6.71 -12.20 -15.52
CA GLN A 29 -8.04 -12.27 -16.14
C GLN A 29 -8.39 -11.00 -16.93
N GLU A 30 -8.06 -9.82 -16.41
CA GLU A 30 -8.43 -8.54 -17.05
C GLU A 30 -7.32 -8.03 -17.96
N ILE A 31 -6.06 -8.03 -17.50
CA ILE A 31 -4.92 -7.64 -18.33
C ILE A 31 -4.52 -8.77 -19.30
N GLY A 32 -4.90 -10.02 -18.98
CA GLY A 32 -4.71 -11.18 -19.85
C GLY A 32 -3.32 -11.80 -19.79
N LEU A 33 -2.49 -11.47 -18.79
CA LEU A 33 -1.15 -12.04 -18.64
C LEU A 33 -1.21 -13.53 -18.34
N SER A 34 -0.28 -14.30 -18.91
CA SER A 34 -0.08 -15.71 -18.56
C SER A 34 0.41 -15.87 -17.12
N LEU A 35 0.24 -17.05 -16.53
CA LEU A 35 0.69 -17.33 -15.16
C LEU A 35 2.18 -17.03 -14.94
N VAL A 36 3.02 -17.26 -15.95
CA VAL A 36 4.46 -16.97 -15.89
C VAL A 36 4.71 -15.47 -15.85
N GLU A 37 4.04 -14.70 -16.70
CA GLU A 37 4.16 -13.23 -16.73
C GLU A 37 3.65 -12.60 -15.44
N VAL A 38 2.51 -13.08 -14.90
CA VAL A 38 2.01 -12.62 -13.60
C VAL A 38 3.01 -12.91 -12.50
N GLY A 39 3.61 -14.12 -12.49
CA GLY A 39 4.66 -14.48 -11.54
C GLY A 39 5.87 -13.53 -11.61
N GLN A 40 6.29 -13.14 -12.81
CA GLN A 40 7.37 -12.17 -13.01
C GLN A 40 7.00 -10.78 -12.49
N VAL A 41 5.82 -10.26 -12.86
CA VAL A 41 5.31 -8.96 -12.42
C VAL A 41 5.21 -8.89 -10.90
N VAL A 42 4.61 -9.91 -10.26
CA VAL A 42 4.46 -9.96 -8.80
C VAL A 42 5.82 -10.06 -8.10
N SER A 43 6.75 -10.86 -8.64
CA SER A 43 8.10 -11.01 -8.07
C SER A 43 8.90 -9.72 -8.15
N ILE A 44 8.84 -9.01 -9.29
CA ILE A 44 9.45 -7.68 -9.43
C ILE A 44 8.84 -6.72 -8.40
N GLY A 45 7.51 -6.69 -8.30
CA GLY A 45 6.83 -5.88 -7.28
C GLY A 45 7.32 -6.17 -5.87
N ALA A 46 7.44 -7.45 -5.50
CA ALA A 46 7.94 -7.85 -4.18
C ALA A 46 9.37 -7.36 -3.89
N LEU A 47 10.26 -7.37 -4.88
CA LEU A 47 11.62 -6.81 -4.72
C LEU A 47 11.57 -5.33 -4.36
N PHE A 48 10.72 -4.56 -5.05
CA PHE A 48 10.53 -3.15 -4.75
C PHE A 48 9.88 -2.93 -3.38
N THR A 49 8.96 -3.80 -2.95
CA THR A 49 8.39 -3.75 -1.59
C THR A 49 9.46 -3.88 -0.51
N ILE A 50 10.37 -4.85 -0.65
CA ILE A 50 11.45 -5.11 0.33
C ILE A 50 12.31 -3.86 0.53
N ILE A 51 12.57 -3.11 -0.55
CA ILE A 51 13.36 -1.86 -0.50
C ILE A 51 12.51 -0.70 0.04
N ALA A 52 11.28 -0.58 -0.44
CA ALA A 52 10.40 0.55 -0.14
C ALA A 52 9.96 0.57 1.32
N GLN A 53 9.67 -0.59 1.91
CA GLN A 53 9.12 -0.68 3.25
C GLN A 53 10.01 -0.04 4.33
N PRO A 54 11.31 -0.38 4.46
CA PRO A 54 12.17 0.29 5.44
C PRO A 54 12.36 1.78 5.13
N LEU A 55 12.43 2.18 3.85
CA LEU A 55 12.59 3.59 3.46
C LEU A 55 11.36 4.42 3.81
N LEU A 56 10.16 3.93 3.48
CA LEU A 56 8.89 4.59 3.78
C LEU A 56 8.63 4.66 5.28
N SER A 57 8.86 3.55 6.00
CA SER A 57 8.75 3.53 7.46
C SER A 57 9.69 4.53 8.11
N ASN A 58 10.97 4.57 7.70
CA ASN A 58 11.93 5.54 8.24
C ASN A 58 11.57 7.00 7.90
N ARG A 59 11.12 7.27 6.67
CA ARG A 59 10.64 8.61 6.27
C ARG A 59 9.40 9.02 7.05
N PHE A 60 8.47 8.09 7.27
CA PHE A 60 7.29 8.34 8.06
C PHE A 60 7.66 8.62 9.52
N SER A 61 8.52 7.79 10.13
CA SER A 61 9.02 7.96 11.50
C SER A 61 9.66 9.33 11.74
N ASN A 62 10.42 9.84 10.78
CA ASN A 62 11.08 11.15 10.87
C ASN A 62 10.23 12.35 10.37
N SER A 63 9.01 12.11 9.91
CA SER A 63 8.16 13.20 9.39
C SER A 63 7.69 14.13 10.51
N LYS A 64 7.95 15.44 10.37
CA LYS A 64 7.46 16.47 11.30
C LYS A 64 5.93 16.53 11.37
N ASN A 65 5.24 16.20 10.27
CA ASN A 65 3.78 16.22 10.20
C ASN A 65 3.25 14.90 9.64
N LYS A 66 3.00 13.96 10.56
CA LYS A 66 2.53 12.60 10.28
C LYS A 66 1.19 12.57 9.57
N ASN A 67 0.24 13.42 10.00
CA ASN A 67 -1.09 13.51 9.38
C ASN A 67 -0.99 13.96 7.92
N LYS A 68 -0.17 14.98 7.63
CA LYS A 68 0.07 15.44 6.26
C LYS A 68 0.75 14.35 5.42
N PHE A 69 1.70 13.62 5.99
CA PHE A 69 2.36 12.50 5.31
C PHE A 69 1.36 11.43 4.89
N ILE A 70 0.53 10.95 5.83
CA ILE A 70 -0.48 9.92 5.57
C ILE A 70 -1.51 10.38 4.53
N LEU A 71 -2.00 11.61 4.63
CA LEU A 71 -2.93 12.15 3.63
C LEU A 71 -2.31 12.22 2.23
N THR A 72 -1.07 12.67 2.14
CA THR A 72 -0.34 12.73 0.86
C THR A 72 -0.11 11.33 0.31
N TYR A 73 0.29 10.39 1.17
CA TYR A 73 0.53 9.00 0.80
C TYR A 73 -0.76 8.30 0.33
N LEU A 74 -1.87 8.49 1.04
CA LEU A 74 -3.19 8.00 0.63
C LEU A 74 -3.63 8.57 -0.73
N ALA A 75 -3.38 9.87 -0.98
CA ALA A 75 -3.69 10.47 -2.27
C ALA A 75 -2.86 9.82 -3.40
N ILE A 76 -1.58 9.56 -3.16
CA ILE A 76 -0.70 8.86 -4.12
C ILE A 76 -1.17 7.42 -4.35
N VAL A 77 -1.51 6.69 -3.28
CA VAL A 77 -2.06 5.33 -3.36
C VAL A 77 -3.35 5.34 -4.19
N PHE A 78 -4.27 6.27 -3.93
CA PHE A 78 -5.51 6.38 -4.68
C PHE A 78 -5.26 6.64 -6.17
N ILE A 79 -4.33 7.55 -6.51
CA ILE A 79 -3.92 7.81 -7.89
C ILE A 79 -3.33 6.55 -8.53
N ALA A 80 -2.50 5.79 -7.80
CA ALA A 80 -1.92 4.54 -8.30
C ALA A 80 -3.00 3.47 -8.55
N ILE A 81 -4.04 3.39 -7.70
CA ILE A 81 -5.18 2.48 -7.90
C ILE A 81 -5.98 2.88 -9.14
N VAL A 82 -6.27 4.17 -9.33
CA VAL A 82 -6.93 4.65 -10.55
C VAL A 82 -6.06 4.38 -11.77
N GLY A 83 -4.73 4.55 -11.65
CA GLY A 83 -3.77 4.23 -12.69
C GLY A 83 -3.76 2.76 -13.09
N LEU A 84 -3.97 1.84 -12.14
CA LEU A 84 -4.08 0.40 -12.42
C LEU A 84 -5.14 0.11 -13.48
N MET A 85 -6.26 0.84 -13.48
CA MET A 85 -7.39 0.62 -14.39
C MET A 85 -7.04 0.83 -15.87
N PHE A 86 -5.93 1.51 -16.19
CA PHE A 86 -5.52 1.83 -17.56
C PHE A 86 -4.34 1.00 -18.06
N ILE A 87 -3.89 0.02 -17.27
CA ILE A 87 -2.74 -0.82 -17.63
C ILE A 87 -3.17 -1.86 -18.67
N ASN A 88 -2.26 -2.11 -19.61
CA ASN A 88 -2.33 -3.22 -20.56
C ASN A 88 -1.12 -4.16 -20.35
N LYS A 89 -1.02 -5.24 -21.15
CA LYS A 89 0.07 -6.23 -21.02
C LYS A 89 1.45 -5.61 -21.04
N ASP A 90 1.72 -4.71 -21.98
CA ASP A 90 3.05 -4.12 -22.17
C ASP A 90 3.45 -3.22 -21.00
N LEU A 91 2.45 -2.56 -20.39
CA LEU A 91 2.65 -1.66 -19.25
C LEU A 91 2.71 -2.38 -17.91
N ALA A 92 2.24 -3.63 -17.81
CA ALA A 92 2.14 -4.35 -16.54
C ALA A 92 3.50 -4.54 -15.85
N ILE A 93 4.55 -4.83 -16.62
CA ILE A 93 5.90 -4.97 -16.06
C ILE A 93 6.50 -3.64 -15.61
N VAL A 94 6.18 -2.55 -16.33
CA VAL A 94 6.59 -1.18 -15.97
C VAL A 94 5.85 -0.70 -14.73
N PHE A 95 4.64 -1.21 -14.48
CA PHE A 95 3.85 -0.89 -13.30
C PHE A 95 4.23 -1.71 -12.06
N ALA A 96 4.87 -2.87 -12.23
CA ALA A 96 5.29 -3.73 -11.13
C ALA A 96 6.08 -2.99 -10.03
N PRO A 97 7.07 -2.13 -10.36
CA PRO A 97 7.76 -1.30 -9.37
C PRO A 97 6.84 -0.32 -8.65
N PHE A 98 5.85 0.28 -9.33
CA PHE A 98 4.91 1.21 -8.69
C PHE A 98 4.03 0.50 -7.67
N TYR A 99 3.54 -0.69 -8.01
CA TYR A 99 2.82 -1.54 -7.07
C TYR A 99 3.67 -1.87 -5.84
N GLY A 100 4.92 -2.30 -6.05
CA GLY A 100 5.87 -2.64 -4.98
C GLY A 100 6.32 -1.45 -4.13
N LEU A 101 6.54 -0.28 -4.74
CA LEU A 101 7.02 0.91 -4.05
C LEU A 101 5.92 1.63 -3.26
N LEU A 102 4.68 1.61 -3.75
CA LEU A 102 3.61 2.48 -3.23
C LEU A 102 2.47 1.71 -2.59
N LEU A 103 2.02 0.61 -3.17
CA LEU A 103 0.80 -0.06 -2.72
C LEU A 103 1.09 -1.11 -1.66
N SER A 104 2.11 -1.93 -1.88
CA SER A 104 2.46 -3.02 -0.96
C SER A 104 3.00 -2.55 0.42
N PRO A 105 3.82 -1.48 0.53
CA PRO A 105 4.35 -1.02 1.82
C PRO A 105 3.33 -0.26 2.67
N MET A 106 2.11 -0.06 2.16
CA MET A 106 1.07 0.75 2.82
C MET A 106 0.81 0.25 4.24
N VAL A 107 0.74 -1.06 4.45
CA VAL A 107 0.49 -1.65 5.77
C VAL A 107 1.51 -1.18 6.81
N GLY A 108 2.81 -1.28 6.50
CA GLY A 108 3.85 -0.92 7.47
C GLY A 108 3.81 0.56 7.87
N VAL A 109 3.54 1.46 6.92
CA VAL A 109 3.40 2.90 7.23
C VAL A 109 2.18 3.16 8.10
N PHE A 110 1.08 2.45 7.82
CA PHE A 110 -0.16 2.61 8.57
C PHE A 110 -0.12 1.99 9.96
N GLU A 111 0.53 0.85 10.14
CA GLU A 111 0.76 0.24 11.46
C GLU A 111 1.46 1.23 12.39
N ILE A 112 2.55 1.85 11.93
CA ILE A 112 3.28 2.86 12.73
C ILE A 112 2.39 4.09 13.02
N TYR A 113 1.59 4.54 12.04
CA TYR A 113 0.69 5.67 12.26
C TYR A 113 -0.42 5.38 13.28
N ILE A 114 -0.99 4.18 13.19
CA ILE A 114 -2.04 3.68 14.07
C ILE A 114 -1.48 3.53 15.49
N GLU A 115 -0.27 3.00 15.65
CA GLU A 115 0.43 2.90 16.93
C GLU A 115 0.70 4.30 17.54
N GLU A 116 1.18 5.27 16.74
CA GLU A 116 1.36 6.63 17.25
C GLU A 116 0.03 7.30 17.67
N LEU A 117 -1.05 7.03 16.94
CA LEU A 117 -2.38 7.53 17.27
C LEU A 117 -2.90 6.92 18.58
N SER A 118 -2.68 5.64 18.83
CA SER A 118 -3.13 4.99 20.06
C SER A 118 -2.40 5.52 21.30
N ILE A 119 -1.07 5.71 21.20
CA ILE A 119 -0.24 6.29 22.26
C ILE A 119 -0.74 7.70 22.58
N LYS A 120 -0.99 8.55 21.57
CA LYS A 120 -1.57 9.89 21.76
C LYS A 120 -2.95 9.87 22.42
N MET A 121 -3.69 8.78 22.27
CA MET A 121 -5.02 8.62 22.86
C MET A 121 -5.00 7.98 24.25
N GLY A 122 -3.81 7.68 24.82
CA GLY A 122 -3.68 6.97 26.09
C GLY A 122 -4.25 5.55 26.04
N MET A 123 -4.43 5.00 24.84
CA MET A 123 -4.85 3.61 24.63
C MET A 123 -3.57 2.79 24.50
N ASN A 124 -3.27 1.93 25.48
CA ASN A 124 -2.15 1.00 25.38
C ASN A 124 -2.35 0.12 24.15
N PHE A 125 -1.43 0.22 23.20
CA PHE A 125 -1.33 -0.75 22.11
C PHE A 125 -0.78 -2.04 22.70
N GLN A 126 -1.69 -2.96 23.01
CA GLN A 126 -1.34 -4.36 23.23
C GLN A 126 -1.65 -5.07 21.92
N ILE A 127 -0.58 -5.39 21.17
CA ILE A 127 -0.62 -6.40 20.11
C ILE A 127 -0.73 -7.76 20.80
#